data_AF-A0A8C8GJ00-F1
#
_entry.id   AF-A0A8C8GJ00-F1
#
_cell.length_a   1.000
_cell.length_b   1.000
_cell.length_c   1.000
_cell.angle_alpha   90.00
_cell.angle_beta   90.00
_cell.angle_gamma   90.00
#
_symmetry.space_group_name_H-M   'P 1'
#
loop_
_entity.id
_entity.type
_entity.pdbx_description
1 polymer ?
#
loop_
_entity_poly.entity_id
_entity_poly.type
_entity_poly.pdbx_seq_one_letter_code
_entity_poly.pdbx_strand_id
1 'polypeptide(L)'
;MHGLIQTKIPQNTFPKAKGSKPIILSTSKLAVTFPEVKTRLDRLWSAPRSHGCRGYRTFFSFLCCSLCSWDSRLWCYETAQSQFQSHNVSHANISGRFHSDKSCGTGQGRRFSPPVAEEGASRSGEGPIINSRHGGGSFNSAAKDVAVEALRQQGYKVVVSDLYAMNFRASATMEDITGEVKNPEHFKYGEETMHAWKEGRLSDDIIAEQRKVEAAELVIFQFPMYWFSVPAIMKGWIDRVLTQGFAFSLQKMYNNGIFKDKKAMLSFSTGSMQTMYRPDGINGDINVTLWPLQNGVLHFCGFQVLAPQVFWCPGHSPPANRTAMLDGWRARLKTLLVERPLTFALSEMFDLTFPGGFVLRPEVRKEQSTRPHGITTGHHLGKPLPPDNQLKADDPSSLTTS
;
A
#
# COMPACT_ATOMS: atom_id res chain seq x y z
N MET A 1 68.21 -10.58 37.37
CA MET A 1 67.90 -9.17 37.69
C MET A 1 66.77 -8.73 36.76
N HIS A 2 65.51 -9.00 37.08
CA HIS A 2 64.57 -8.11 37.81
C HIS A 2 64.45 -6.70 37.20
N GLY A 3 63.25 -6.39 36.69
CA GLY A 3 62.88 -5.07 36.18
C GLY A 3 61.47 -5.02 35.58
N LEU A 4 60.45 -5.17 36.42
CA LEU A 4 59.04 -4.83 36.12
C LEU A 4 58.93 -3.32 35.84
N ILE A 5 58.27 -2.93 34.75
CA ILE A 5 57.70 -1.58 34.61
C ILE A 5 56.21 -1.73 34.33
N GLN A 6 55.42 -1.50 35.38
CA GLN A 6 54.00 -1.20 35.30
C GLN A 6 53.82 0.26 34.86
N THR A 7 53.11 0.49 33.76
CA THR A 7 52.51 1.80 33.47
C THR A 7 51.01 1.73 33.76
N LYS A 8 50.61 2.45 34.82
CA LYS A 8 49.22 2.68 35.23
C LYS A 8 48.51 3.52 34.16
N ILE A 9 47.39 3.03 33.64
CA ILE A 9 46.42 3.85 32.89
C ILE A 9 45.36 4.35 33.91
N PRO A 10 45.02 5.65 33.95
CA PRO A 10 44.08 6.18 34.95
C PRO A 10 42.67 5.65 34.71
N GLN A 11 41.98 5.29 35.80
CA GLN A 11 40.54 5.11 35.81
C GLN A 11 39.86 6.46 35.59
N ASN A 12 39.42 6.73 34.36
CA ASN A 12 38.42 7.77 34.12
C ASN A 12 37.04 7.23 34.48
N THR A 13 36.47 7.84 35.50
CA THR A 13 35.08 7.71 35.93
C THR A 13 34.13 8.09 34.79
N PHE A 14 33.46 7.10 34.20
CA PHE A 14 32.30 7.37 33.35
C PHE A 14 31.12 7.82 34.23
N PRO A 15 30.45 8.94 33.94
CA PRO A 15 29.24 9.32 34.65
C PRO A 15 28.13 8.29 34.37
N LYS A 16 27.42 7.86 35.42
CA LYS A 16 26.24 6.99 35.32
C LYS A 16 25.20 7.66 34.41
N ALA A 17 25.05 7.16 33.19
CA ALA A 17 23.95 7.55 32.31
C ALA A 17 22.63 7.14 32.98
N LYS A 18 21.84 8.13 33.38
CA LYS A 18 20.46 7.94 33.82
C LYS A 18 19.62 7.53 32.60
N GLY A 19 19.02 6.33 32.68
CA GLY A 19 17.82 5.95 31.92
C GLY A 19 17.88 6.12 30.41
N SER A 20 18.74 5.38 29.72
CA SER A 20 18.61 5.20 28.28
C SER A 20 17.40 4.30 27.98
N LYS A 21 16.33 4.90 27.46
CA LYS A 21 15.22 4.14 26.86
C LYS A 21 15.77 3.28 25.71
N PRO A 22 15.28 2.04 25.52
CA PRO A 22 15.79 1.19 24.45
C PRO A 22 15.49 1.83 23.08
N ILE A 23 16.52 1.91 22.25
CA ILE A 23 16.40 2.17 20.81
C ILE A 23 16.16 0.81 20.17
N ILE A 24 14.95 0.56 19.66
CA ILE A 24 14.65 -0.65 18.91
C ILE A 24 15.24 -0.47 17.51
N LEU A 25 16.35 -1.16 17.24
CA LEU A 25 16.82 -1.40 15.88
C LEU A 25 16.13 -2.66 15.37
N SER A 26 15.00 -2.49 14.68
CA SER A 26 14.35 -3.60 13.99
C SER A 26 15.10 -3.89 12.70
N THR A 27 16.04 -4.85 12.74
CA THR A 27 16.61 -5.45 11.54
C THR A 27 15.90 -6.77 11.30
N SER A 28 15.25 -6.90 10.14
CA SER A 28 14.64 -8.16 9.71
C SER A 28 15.74 -9.11 9.22
N LYS A 29 16.35 -9.86 10.13
CA LYS A 29 17.01 -11.13 9.81
C LYS A 29 16.16 -12.27 10.37
N LEU A 30 15.72 -13.14 9.46
CA LEU A 30 14.95 -14.35 9.76
C LEU A 30 15.83 -15.45 10.39
N ALA A 31 15.15 -16.37 11.07
CA ALA A 31 15.57 -17.69 11.57
C ALA A 31 16.37 -17.73 12.90
N VAL A 32 15.64 -17.96 13.99
CA VAL A 32 16.08 -18.88 15.06
C VAL A 32 14.92 -19.81 15.39
N THR A 33 15.19 -21.10 15.32
CA THR A 33 14.29 -22.21 15.62
C THR A 33 13.85 -22.20 17.09
N PHE A 34 12.55 -22.43 17.31
CA PHE A 34 11.93 -22.61 18.62
C PHE A 34 12.37 -23.96 19.22
N PRO A 35 13.36 -23.99 20.13
CA PRO A 35 13.05 -24.53 21.47
C PRO A 35 13.74 -23.86 22.68
N GLU A 36 14.49 -22.76 22.53
CA GLU A 36 15.29 -22.21 23.66
C GLU A 36 14.63 -21.10 24.50
N VAL A 37 13.46 -20.59 24.10
CA VAL A 37 12.76 -19.52 24.85
C VAL A 37 11.97 -20.05 26.05
N LYS A 38 11.65 -21.35 26.08
CA LYS A 38 10.86 -21.96 27.17
C LYS A 38 11.64 -22.07 28.49
N THR A 39 12.96 -22.22 28.45
CA THR A 39 13.78 -22.51 29.65
C THR A 39 14.22 -21.27 30.42
N ARG A 40 14.01 -20.06 29.88
CA ARG A 40 14.45 -18.79 30.50
C ARG A 40 13.34 -18.03 31.23
N LEU A 41 12.08 -18.34 30.96
CA LEU A 41 10.92 -17.71 31.61
C LEU A 41 10.52 -18.40 32.93
N ASP A 42 10.77 -19.70 33.08
CA ASP A 42 10.42 -20.44 34.31
C ASP A 42 11.32 -20.14 35.51
N ARG A 43 12.48 -19.46 35.31
CA ARG A 43 13.38 -19.05 36.40
C ARG A 43 13.05 -17.68 37.02
N LEU A 44 12.11 -16.93 36.44
CA LEU A 44 11.69 -15.62 36.97
C LEU A 44 10.45 -15.69 37.87
N TRP A 45 9.82 -16.87 38.00
CA TRP A 45 8.59 -17.04 38.79
C TRP A 45 8.78 -17.71 40.16
N SER A 46 10.02 -18.02 40.56
CA SER A 46 10.31 -18.81 41.78
C SER A 46 11.24 -18.12 42.80
N ALA A 47 11.18 -16.78 42.92
CA ALA A 47 11.90 -16.04 43.96
C ALA A 47 10.95 -15.53 45.09
N PRO A 48 11.30 -15.65 46.39
CA PRO A 48 10.39 -15.33 47.49
C PRO A 48 10.21 -13.82 47.67
N ARG A 49 9.00 -13.42 48.10
CA ARG A 49 8.63 -12.04 48.42
C ARG A 49 9.36 -11.55 49.68
N SER A 50 10.23 -10.55 49.56
CA SER A 50 10.67 -9.72 50.69
C SER A 50 10.20 -8.27 50.52
N HIS A 51 9.82 -7.67 51.65
CA HIS A 51 9.06 -6.45 51.77
C HIS A 51 9.88 -5.20 51.42
N GLY A 52 9.20 -4.19 50.83
CA GLY A 52 9.68 -2.82 50.82
C GLY A 52 9.93 -2.24 49.44
N CYS A 53 8.89 -1.72 48.79
CA CYS A 53 8.93 -0.55 47.87
C CYS A 53 7.50 -0.25 47.38
N ARG A 54 6.75 0.59 48.12
CA ARG A 54 5.61 1.32 47.55
C ARG A 54 6.20 2.41 46.64
N GLY A 55 5.96 2.35 45.34
CA GLY A 55 6.41 3.42 44.45
C GLY A 55 6.46 3.17 42.94
N TYR A 56 6.11 1.98 42.44
CA TYR A 56 6.13 1.71 40.99
C TYR A 56 4.92 0.87 40.54
N ARG A 57 3.70 1.41 40.70
CA ARG A 57 2.50 0.83 40.07
C ARG A 57 1.60 1.81 39.31
N THR A 58 1.96 3.09 39.21
CA THR A 58 1.14 4.07 38.48
C THR A 58 1.57 4.29 37.03
N PHE A 59 2.71 3.75 36.59
CA PHE A 59 3.22 3.99 35.22
C PHE A 59 3.00 2.84 34.22
N PHE A 60 2.55 1.66 34.67
CA PHE A 60 2.27 0.53 33.77
C PHE A 60 0.77 0.31 33.50
N SER A 61 -0.13 1.01 34.22
CA SER A 61 -1.57 0.88 34.01
C SER A 61 -2.11 1.69 32.83
N PHE A 62 -1.37 2.70 32.35
CA PHE A 62 -1.79 3.51 31.20
C PHE A 62 -1.40 2.92 29.84
N LEU A 63 -0.42 2.01 29.78
CA LEU A 63 -0.01 1.38 28.52
C LEU A 63 -0.82 0.10 28.20
N CYS A 64 -1.44 -0.54 29.20
CA CYS A 64 -2.31 -1.72 29.00
C CYS A 64 -3.79 -1.39 28.77
N CYS A 65 -4.32 -0.26 29.26
CA CYS A 65 -5.74 0.08 29.06
C CYS A 65 -6.09 0.47 27.62
N SER A 66 -5.13 0.85 26.77
CA SER A 66 -5.37 1.08 25.33
C SER A 66 -5.24 -0.19 24.49
N LEU A 67 -4.80 -1.31 25.08
CA LEU A 67 -4.68 -2.62 24.42
C LEU A 67 -5.69 -3.66 24.96
N CYS A 68 -6.36 -3.41 26.09
CA CYS A 68 -7.32 -4.33 26.70
C CYS A 68 -8.81 -4.01 26.46
N SER A 69 -9.16 -3.05 25.58
CA SER A 69 -10.56 -2.94 25.10
C SER A 69 -10.90 -3.91 23.96
N TRP A 70 -9.96 -4.78 23.61
CA TRP A 70 -10.05 -5.71 22.49
C TRP A 70 -9.72 -7.16 22.90
N ASP A 71 -10.18 -7.61 24.06
CA ASP A 71 -10.25 -9.07 24.32
C ASP A 71 -11.20 -9.42 25.48
N SER A 72 -12.52 -9.37 25.25
CA SER A 72 -13.49 -9.86 26.25
C SER A 72 -14.74 -10.49 25.64
N ARG A 73 -14.68 -10.97 24.39
CA ARG A 73 -15.80 -11.70 23.76
C ARG A 73 -15.40 -12.98 23.02
N LEU A 74 -14.20 -13.52 23.29
CA LEU A 74 -13.73 -14.77 22.67
C LEU A 74 -13.28 -15.84 23.67
N TRP A 75 -13.54 -15.64 24.96
CA TRP A 75 -13.20 -16.62 26.00
C TRP A 75 -14.41 -17.09 26.83
N CYS A 76 -15.53 -17.35 26.16
CA CYS A 76 -16.72 -17.98 26.77
C CYS A 76 -17.46 -18.97 25.85
N TYR A 77 -16.84 -19.47 24.76
CA TYR A 77 -17.54 -20.40 23.84
C TYR A 77 -16.82 -21.73 23.55
N GLU A 78 -15.73 -22.06 24.24
CA GLU A 78 -14.98 -23.32 24.04
C GLU A 78 -14.87 -24.23 25.28
N THR A 79 -15.82 -24.15 26.21
CA THR A 79 -15.89 -25.08 27.36
C THR A 79 -17.29 -25.65 27.63
N ALA A 80 -18.14 -25.73 26.60
CA ALA A 80 -19.41 -26.42 26.70
C ALA A 80 -19.80 -27.11 25.39
N GLN A 81 -19.13 -28.22 25.06
CA GLN A 81 -19.72 -29.38 24.36
C GLN A 81 -18.69 -30.52 24.22
N SER A 82 -18.37 -31.16 25.34
CA SER A 82 -17.84 -32.53 25.34
C SER A 82 -18.74 -33.40 26.22
N GLN A 83 -19.90 -33.76 25.69
CA GLN A 83 -20.74 -34.87 26.16
C GLN A 83 -21.94 -34.95 25.22
N PHE A 84 -21.92 -35.85 24.23
CA PHE A 84 -22.90 -36.93 24.11
C PHE A 84 -22.58 -37.76 22.86
N GLN A 85 -22.55 -39.07 23.09
CA GLN A 85 -22.25 -40.11 22.12
C GLN A 85 -23.47 -40.45 21.27
N SER A 86 -23.15 -41.07 20.13
CA SER A 86 -23.76 -42.29 19.57
C SER A 86 -24.97 -42.21 18.63
N HIS A 87 -24.83 -43.06 17.60
CA HIS A 87 -25.84 -43.67 16.71
C HIS A 87 -26.28 -42.84 15.51
N ASN A 88 -26.44 -43.38 14.29
CA ASN A 88 -26.04 -44.61 13.61
C ASN A 88 -26.57 -44.46 12.16
N VAL A 89 -25.89 -45.04 11.14
CA VAL A 89 -26.50 -45.64 9.91
C VAL A 89 -27.11 -44.62 8.90
N SER A 90 -27.00 -44.66 7.57
CA SER A 90 -26.48 -45.57 6.53
C SER A 90 -26.45 -44.87 5.16
N HIS A 91 -25.53 -45.31 4.30
CA HIS A 91 -25.60 -45.51 2.84
C HIS A 91 -26.51 -44.65 1.93
N ALA A 92 -25.91 -44.08 0.88
CA ALA A 92 -26.22 -44.47 -0.51
C ALA A 92 -25.14 -44.00 -1.51
N ASN A 93 -24.61 -44.96 -2.27
CA ASN A 93 -23.85 -44.78 -3.50
C ASN A 93 -24.72 -44.14 -4.59
N ILE A 94 -24.12 -43.44 -5.56
CA ILE A 94 -24.39 -43.64 -6.99
C ILE A 94 -23.12 -43.27 -7.80
N SER A 95 -22.82 -44.19 -8.70
CA SER A 95 -21.71 -44.31 -9.64
C SER A 95 -21.94 -43.63 -10.99
N GLY A 96 -20.83 -43.34 -11.69
CA GLY A 96 -20.71 -43.40 -13.15
C GLY A 96 -20.24 -42.07 -13.77
N ARG A 97 -19.38 -42.02 -14.79
CA ARG A 97 -18.61 -43.01 -15.55
C ARG A 97 -17.54 -42.22 -16.33
N PHE A 98 -16.39 -42.84 -16.54
CA PHE A 98 -15.31 -42.41 -17.43
C PHE A 98 -15.77 -42.31 -18.90
N HIS A 99 -15.22 -41.33 -19.65
CA HIS A 99 -14.85 -41.48 -21.05
C HIS A 99 -13.53 -40.74 -21.33
N SER A 100 -12.55 -41.52 -21.78
CA SER A 100 -11.29 -41.09 -22.35
C SER A 100 -11.46 -40.94 -23.86
N ASP A 101 -10.89 -39.90 -24.46
CA ASP A 101 -10.47 -40.00 -25.86
C ASP A 101 -9.15 -39.25 -26.10
N LYS A 102 -8.23 -39.98 -26.71
CA LYS A 102 -6.93 -39.52 -27.19
C LYS A 102 -7.04 -39.32 -28.70
N SER A 103 -6.55 -38.20 -29.22
CA SER A 103 -6.02 -38.17 -30.58
C SER A 103 -4.88 -37.18 -30.70
N CYS A 104 -3.76 -37.69 -31.19
CA CYS A 104 -2.50 -37.02 -31.49
C CYS A 104 -2.60 -36.29 -32.84
N GLY A 105 -1.90 -35.16 -32.98
CA GLY A 105 -1.80 -34.43 -34.25
C GLY A 105 -0.75 -33.32 -34.19
N THR A 106 0.42 -33.60 -34.76
CA THR A 106 1.58 -32.71 -34.98
C THR A 106 1.31 -31.60 -36.01
N GLY A 107 1.95 -30.43 -35.87
CA GLY A 107 2.35 -29.64 -37.04
C GLY A 107 2.19 -28.12 -37.00
N GLN A 108 3.33 -27.46 -36.75
CA GLN A 108 3.80 -26.19 -37.36
C GLN A 108 3.09 -24.85 -37.08
N GLY A 109 3.94 -23.87 -36.73
CA GLY A 109 3.57 -22.53 -36.34
C GLY A 109 3.01 -21.68 -37.47
N ARG A 110 2.10 -20.78 -37.08
CA ARG A 110 1.67 -19.65 -37.89
C ARG A 110 1.88 -18.37 -37.11
N ARG A 111 2.59 -17.43 -37.73
CA ARG A 111 2.65 -16.02 -37.34
C ARG A 111 1.23 -15.48 -37.23
N PHE A 112 0.89 -14.90 -36.08
CA PHE A 112 -0.31 -14.08 -35.93
C PHE A 112 0.00 -12.66 -36.41
N SER A 113 -0.61 -12.27 -37.52
CA SER A 113 -0.87 -10.85 -37.85
C SER A 113 -2.29 -10.53 -37.37
N PRO A 114 -2.55 -9.37 -36.74
CA PRO A 114 -3.89 -9.05 -36.25
C PRO A 114 -4.82 -8.64 -37.40
N PRO A 115 -6.13 -8.94 -37.32
CA PRO A 115 -7.11 -8.46 -38.27
C PRO A 115 -7.46 -6.99 -38.00
N VAL A 116 -7.70 -6.25 -39.08
CA VAL A 116 -8.27 -4.90 -39.10
C VAL A 116 -9.70 -4.98 -38.55
N ALA A 117 -10.01 -4.20 -37.50
CA ALA A 117 -11.35 -4.13 -36.92
C ALA A 117 -12.12 -2.94 -37.52
N GLU A 118 -13.29 -3.22 -38.07
CA GLU A 118 -14.31 -2.25 -38.47
C GLU A 118 -14.90 -1.52 -37.26
N GLU A 119 -15.25 -0.25 -37.47
CA GLU A 119 -15.76 0.68 -36.46
C GLU A 119 -17.15 0.30 -35.95
N GLY A 120 -17.24 0.14 -34.63
CA GLY A 120 -18.48 -0.07 -33.88
C GLY A 120 -18.20 -0.23 -32.38
N ALA A 121 -17.35 0.62 -31.81
CA ALA A 121 -16.90 0.48 -30.43
C ALA A 121 -17.96 0.97 -29.43
N SER A 122 -18.73 0.04 -28.85
CA SER A 122 -19.28 0.25 -27.50
C SER A 122 -18.09 0.48 -26.57
N ARG A 123 -18.06 1.60 -25.83
CA ARG A 123 -16.99 1.91 -24.87
C ARG A 123 -17.03 0.93 -23.68
N SER A 124 -16.51 -0.27 -23.87
CA SER A 124 -16.35 -1.27 -22.82
C SER A 124 -15.03 -1.01 -22.09
N GLY A 125 -15.01 0.01 -21.23
CA GLY A 125 -13.87 0.24 -20.36
C GLY A 125 -13.80 -0.76 -19.22
N GLU A 126 -12.62 -1.29 -18.92
CA GLU A 126 -12.37 -2.15 -17.75
C GLU A 126 -11.64 -1.33 -16.67
N GLY A 127 -12.06 -1.45 -15.40
CA GLY A 127 -11.42 -0.75 -14.29
C GLY A 127 -11.34 -1.61 -13.02
N PRO A 128 -10.14 -1.96 -12.53
CA PRO A 128 -9.99 -2.63 -11.26
C PRO A 128 -10.16 -1.68 -10.08
N ILE A 129 -10.84 -2.18 -9.05
CA ILE A 129 -10.90 -1.57 -7.72
C ILE A 129 -10.04 -2.42 -6.79
N ILE A 130 -8.97 -1.81 -6.27
CA ILE A 130 -8.09 -2.43 -5.28
C ILE A 130 -8.56 -1.99 -3.90
N ASN A 131 -9.04 -2.94 -3.11
CA ASN A 131 -9.62 -2.69 -1.79
C ASN A 131 -8.80 -3.39 -0.70
N SER A 132 -8.38 -2.67 0.33
CA SER A 132 -7.75 -3.26 1.51
C SER A 132 -8.59 -3.03 2.75
N ARG A 133 -9.42 -4.01 3.15
CA ARG A 133 -10.17 -3.92 4.41
C ARG A 133 -10.53 -5.27 5.07
N HIS A 134 -10.64 -5.28 6.41
CA HIS A 134 -11.16 -6.41 7.22
C HIS A 134 -12.71 -6.44 7.32
N GLY A 135 -13.35 -7.47 6.77
CA GLY A 135 -14.77 -7.82 7.01
C GLY A 135 -15.79 -7.16 6.07
N GLY A 136 -17.09 -7.50 6.19
CA GLY A 136 -18.17 -6.98 5.32
C GLY A 136 -18.81 -5.64 5.74
N GLY A 137 -18.94 -5.36 7.05
CA GLY A 137 -19.77 -4.23 7.54
C GLY A 137 -19.10 -2.88 7.88
N SER A 138 -18.15 -2.36 7.11
CA SER A 138 -17.50 -1.04 7.35
C SER A 138 -17.83 -0.08 6.23
N PHE A 139 -17.59 1.20 6.55
CA PHE A 139 -17.72 2.29 5.61
C PHE A 139 -16.86 2.11 4.34
N ASN A 140 -15.64 1.55 4.43
CA ASN A 140 -14.80 1.34 3.24
C ASN A 140 -15.36 0.28 2.30
N SER A 141 -15.96 -0.80 2.84
CA SER A 141 -16.64 -1.76 1.97
C SER A 141 -17.87 -1.15 1.33
N ALA A 142 -18.65 -0.37 2.07
CA ALA A 142 -19.80 0.35 1.50
C ALA A 142 -19.36 1.32 0.37
N ALA A 143 -18.27 2.07 0.56
CA ALA A 143 -17.72 2.95 -0.46
C ALA A 143 -17.22 2.19 -1.70
N LYS A 144 -16.58 1.03 -1.51
CA LYS A 144 -16.19 0.11 -2.59
C LYS A 144 -17.43 -0.45 -3.31
N ASP A 145 -18.45 -0.88 -2.58
CA ASP A 145 -19.70 -1.44 -3.17
C ASP A 145 -20.41 -0.37 -4.00
N VAL A 146 -20.49 0.87 -3.52
CA VAL A 146 -21.02 2.02 -4.29
C VAL A 146 -20.23 2.25 -5.58
N ALA A 147 -18.89 2.16 -5.53
CA ALA A 147 -18.05 2.29 -6.72
C ALA A 147 -18.30 1.17 -7.74
N VAL A 148 -18.35 -0.08 -7.27
CA VAL A 148 -18.65 -1.25 -8.12
C VAL A 148 -20.01 -1.09 -8.78
N GLU A 149 -21.05 -0.77 -8.01
CA GLU A 149 -22.41 -0.62 -8.50
C GLU A 149 -22.51 0.51 -9.53
N ALA A 150 -22.05 1.71 -9.19
CA ALA A 150 -22.18 2.89 -10.05
C ALA A 150 -21.40 2.76 -11.36
N LEU A 151 -20.22 2.14 -11.34
CA LEU A 151 -19.44 1.93 -12.56
C LEU A 151 -20.06 0.83 -13.45
N ARG A 152 -20.56 -0.26 -12.85
CA ARG A 152 -21.28 -1.29 -13.61
C ARG A 152 -22.57 -0.77 -14.24
N GLN A 153 -23.33 0.07 -13.53
CA GLN A 153 -24.52 0.73 -14.06
C GLN A 153 -24.22 1.62 -15.28
N GLN A 154 -22.99 2.13 -15.40
CA GLN A 154 -22.51 2.89 -16.55
C GLN A 154 -21.97 2.02 -17.69
N GLY A 155 -22.01 0.68 -17.56
CA GLY A 155 -21.54 -0.26 -18.56
C GLY A 155 -20.05 -0.63 -18.44
N TYR A 156 -19.35 -0.17 -17.40
CA TYR A 156 -17.95 -0.55 -17.19
C TYR A 156 -17.84 -1.96 -16.61
N LYS A 157 -16.84 -2.70 -17.06
CA LYS A 157 -16.44 -3.95 -16.41
C LYS A 157 -15.61 -3.62 -15.19
N VAL A 158 -16.08 -4.07 -14.03
CA VAL A 158 -15.40 -3.83 -12.75
C VAL A 158 -14.87 -5.14 -12.18
N VAL A 159 -13.56 -5.19 -12.00
CA VAL A 159 -12.83 -6.27 -11.31
C VAL A 159 -12.42 -5.77 -9.93
N VAL A 160 -12.43 -6.64 -8.92
CA VAL A 160 -12.06 -6.26 -7.54
C VAL A 160 -10.89 -7.11 -7.06
N SER A 161 -9.90 -6.45 -6.46
CA SER A 161 -8.86 -7.08 -5.64
C SER A 161 -9.10 -6.71 -4.18
N ASP A 162 -9.87 -7.54 -3.47
CA ASP A 162 -10.06 -7.39 -2.03
C ASP A 162 -8.91 -8.12 -1.32
N LEU A 163 -7.88 -7.36 -0.93
CA LEU A 163 -6.60 -7.91 -0.48
C LEU A 163 -6.74 -8.80 0.75
N TYR A 164 -7.70 -8.51 1.63
CA TYR A 164 -7.92 -9.36 2.81
C TYR A 164 -8.74 -10.59 2.47
N ALA A 165 -9.80 -10.47 1.65
CA ALA A 165 -10.55 -11.64 1.21
C ALA A 165 -9.68 -12.62 0.39
N MET A 166 -8.69 -12.09 -0.32
CA MET A 166 -7.69 -12.86 -1.06
C MET A 166 -6.58 -13.45 -0.18
N ASN A 167 -6.51 -13.09 1.11
CA ASN A 167 -5.36 -13.38 1.97
C ASN A 167 -4.02 -12.99 1.30
N PHE A 168 -3.99 -11.81 0.67
CA PHE A 168 -2.83 -11.36 -0.10
C PHE A 168 -1.57 -11.28 0.76
N ARG A 169 -0.49 -11.94 0.33
CA ARG A 169 0.81 -11.89 1.02
C ARG A 169 1.42 -10.50 0.86
N ALA A 170 1.59 -9.75 1.94
CA ALA A 170 2.14 -8.41 1.88
C ALA A 170 3.68 -8.36 1.80
N SER A 171 4.35 -9.42 2.27
CA SER A 171 5.81 -9.46 2.34
C SER A 171 6.43 -9.69 0.97
N ALA A 172 7.27 -8.74 0.54
CA ALA A 172 8.14 -8.88 -0.64
C ALA A 172 9.38 -9.71 -0.27
N THR A 173 9.49 -10.92 -0.83
CA THR A 173 10.55 -11.88 -0.48
C THR A 173 11.02 -12.66 -1.70
N MET A 174 12.04 -13.51 -1.52
CA MET A 174 12.51 -14.42 -2.57
C MET A 174 11.41 -15.35 -3.10
N GLU A 175 10.37 -15.61 -2.30
CA GLU A 175 9.21 -16.45 -2.67
C GLU A 175 8.30 -15.80 -3.73
N ASP A 176 8.57 -14.57 -4.15
CA ASP A 176 7.91 -13.91 -5.28
C ASP A 176 8.45 -14.37 -6.63
N ILE A 177 9.52 -15.17 -6.62
CA ILE A 177 10.22 -15.66 -7.80
C ILE A 177 10.12 -17.18 -7.82
N THR A 178 9.65 -17.71 -8.94
CA THR A 178 9.63 -19.15 -9.23
C THR A 178 10.95 -19.58 -9.87
N GLY A 179 11.43 -20.76 -9.47
CA GLY A 179 12.74 -21.28 -9.88
C GLY A 179 13.90 -20.59 -9.16
N GLU A 180 15.09 -20.64 -9.76
CA GLU A 180 16.30 -20.09 -9.16
C GLU A 180 16.38 -18.56 -9.33
N VAL A 181 16.88 -17.89 -8.28
CA VAL A 181 17.29 -16.48 -8.35
C VAL A 181 18.71 -16.39 -8.91
N LYS A 182 19.05 -15.28 -9.58
CA LYS A 182 20.34 -15.17 -10.28
C LYS A 182 21.52 -14.98 -9.35
N ASN A 183 21.33 -14.28 -8.23
CA ASN A 183 22.36 -13.98 -7.26
C ASN A 183 21.84 -14.20 -5.82
N PRO A 184 21.74 -15.46 -5.36
CA PRO A 184 21.20 -15.77 -4.04
C PRO A 184 22.07 -15.24 -2.89
N GLU A 185 23.39 -15.15 -3.08
CA GLU A 185 24.32 -14.66 -2.06
C GLU A 185 24.22 -13.14 -1.85
N HIS A 186 23.84 -12.40 -2.90
CA HIS A 186 23.64 -10.95 -2.86
C HIS A 186 22.25 -10.58 -3.39
N PHE A 187 21.23 -11.18 -2.80
CA PHE A 187 19.84 -10.99 -3.24
C PHE A 187 19.42 -9.53 -3.19
N LYS A 188 19.06 -8.99 -4.36
CA LYS A 188 18.47 -7.67 -4.53
C LYS A 188 17.10 -7.80 -5.15
N TYR A 189 16.06 -7.64 -4.32
CA TYR A 189 14.67 -7.86 -4.71
C TYR A 189 14.28 -7.16 -6.02
N GLY A 190 14.63 -5.89 -6.19
CA GLY A 190 14.27 -5.13 -7.40
C GLY A 190 14.93 -5.67 -8.68
N GLU A 191 16.20 -6.06 -8.63
CA GLU A 191 16.92 -6.62 -9.79
C GLU A 191 16.39 -8.03 -10.12
N GLU A 192 16.21 -8.87 -9.09
CA GLU A 192 15.77 -10.26 -9.24
C GLU A 192 14.32 -10.35 -9.74
N THR A 193 13.41 -9.54 -9.21
CA THR A 193 12.01 -9.50 -9.69
C THR A 193 11.88 -8.93 -11.09
N MET A 194 12.76 -7.99 -11.50
CA MET A 194 12.83 -7.53 -12.89
C MET A 194 13.24 -8.66 -13.84
N HIS A 195 14.23 -9.47 -13.45
CA HIS A 195 14.64 -10.64 -14.23
C HIS A 195 13.54 -11.70 -14.29
N ALA A 196 12.91 -11.99 -13.14
CA ALA A 196 11.79 -12.91 -13.08
C ALA A 196 10.61 -12.43 -13.94
N TRP A 197 10.29 -11.13 -13.93
CA TRP A 197 9.26 -10.55 -14.80
C TRP A 197 9.57 -10.76 -16.28
N LYS A 198 10.80 -10.46 -16.73
CA LYS A 198 11.23 -10.66 -18.13
C LYS A 198 11.14 -12.12 -18.59
N GLU A 199 11.36 -13.05 -17.66
CA GLU A 199 11.41 -14.48 -17.93
C GLU A 199 10.06 -15.19 -17.64
N GLY A 200 9.03 -14.45 -17.19
CA GLY A 200 7.72 -15.02 -16.86
C GLY A 200 7.73 -15.90 -15.60
N ARG A 201 8.62 -15.61 -14.65
CA ARG A 201 8.87 -16.39 -13.43
C ARG A 201 8.39 -15.73 -12.14
N LEU A 202 7.59 -14.67 -12.20
CA LEU A 202 6.96 -14.12 -10.99
C LEU A 202 5.94 -15.11 -10.42
N SER A 203 5.64 -15.01 -9.12
CA SER A 203 4.58 -15.82 -8.50
C SER A 203 3.21 -15.55 -9.12
N ASP A 204 2.36 -16.58 -9.17
CA ASP A 204 1.06 -16.53 -9.87
C ASP A 204 0.13 -15.43 -9.33
N ASP A 205 0.19 -15.15 -8.03
CA ASP A 205 -0.61 -14.10 -7.40
C ASP A 205 -0.18 -12.70 -7.86
N ILE A 206 1.12 -12.45 -8.05
CA ILE A 206 1.62 -11.21 -8.64
C ILE A 206 1.16 -11.09 -10.10
N ILE A 207 1.34 -12.15 -10.90
CA ILE A 207 0.94 -12.16 -12.32
C ILE A 207 -0.56 -11.89 -12.47
N ALA A 208 -1.40 -12.49 -11.61
CA ALA A 208 -2.84 -12.28 -11.62
C ALA A 208 -3.21 -10.81 -11.37
N GLU A 209 -2.53 -10.14 -10.44
CA GLU A 209 -2.74 -8.71 -10.16
C GLU A 209 -2.19 -7.81 -11.27
N GLN A 210 -1.03 -8.13 -11.84
CA GLN A 210 -0.46 -7.40 -12.98
C GLN A 210 -1.42 -7.41 -14.18
N ARG A 211 -2.02 -8.56 -14.50
CA ARG A 211 -3.03 -8.67 -15.58
C ARG A 211 -4.24 -7.77 -15.36
N LYS A 212 -4.70 -7.61 -14.11
CA LYS A 212 -5.81 -6.69 -13.79
C LYS A 212 -5.42 -5.24 -14.04
N VAL A 213 -4.19 -4.86 -13.68
CA VAL A 213 -3.66 -3.50 -13.92
C VAL A 213 -3.42 -3.24 -15.41
N GLU A 214 -2.99 -4.24 -16.17
CA GLU A 214 -2.83 -4.14 -17.64
C GLU A 214 -4.16 -3.88 -18.34
N ALA A 215 -5.21 -4.61 -17.96
CA ALA A 215 -6.55 -4.45 -18.52
C ALA A 215 -7.23 -3.13 -18.10
N ALA A 216 -6.78 -2.50 -17.02
CA ALA A 216 -7.37 -1.30 -16.44
C ALA A 216 -7.23 -0.04 -17.30
N GLU A 217 -8.29 0.73 -17.47
CA GLU A 217 -8.21 2.16 -17.82
C GLU A 217 -8.19 3.05 -16.58
N LEU A 218 -8.82 2.60 -15.49
CA LEU A 218 -8.90 3.30 -14.20
C LEU A 218 -8.63 2.35 -13.05
N VAL A 219 -7.70 2.73 -12.16
CA VAL A 219 -7.40 2.01 -10.92
C VAL A 219 -7.83 2.84 -9.71
N ILE A 220 -8.76 2.32 -8.91
CA ILE A 220 -9.19 2.97 -7.65
C ILE A 220 -8.61 2.21 -6.46
N PHE A 221 -7.85 2.91 -5.61
CA PHE A 221 -7.34 2.39 -4.35
C PHE A 221 -8.28 2.78 -3.21
N GLN A 222 -9.09 1.84 -2.72
CA GLN A 222 -9.98 2.03 -1.57
C GLN A 222 -9.34 1.56 -0.26
N PHE A 223 -9.17 2.45 0.72
CA PHE A 223 -8.57 2.08 2.01
C PHE A 223 -8.93 3.00 3.19
N PRO A 224 -8.91 2.50 4.44
CA PRO A 224 -8.78 3.38 5.59
C PRO A 224 -7.34 3.90 5.69
N MET A 225 -7.17 5.21 5.90
CA MET A 225 -5.84 5.79 6.15
C MET A 225 -5.31 5.29 7.50
N TYR A 226 -4.20 4.56 7.47
CA TYR A 226 -3.47 4.09 8.65
C TYR A 226 -2.11 4.74 8.70
N TRP A 227 -1.78 5.37 9.83
CA TRP A 227 -0.48 6.04 10.03
C TRP A 227 -0.11 6.97 8.86
N PHE A 228 -1.05 7.84 8.46
CA PHE A 228 -0.85 8.82 7.38
C PHE A 228 -0.52 8.19 6.01
N SER A 229 -0.83 6.90 5.83
CA SER A 229 -0.56 6.16 4.60
C SER A 229 -1.62 5.07 4.36
N VAL A 230 -1.36 4.22 3.37
CA VAL A 230 -2.14 3.02 3.08
C VAL A 230 -1.91 1.94 4.15
N PRO A 231 -2.86 1.00 4.37
CA PRO A 231 -2.63 -0.17 5.20
C PRO A 231 -1.44 -1.01 4.71
N ALA A 232 -0.75 -1.69 5.63
CA ALA A 232 0.44 -2.48 5.32
C ALA A 232 0.22 -3.51 4.20
N ILE A 233 -0.96 -4.14 4.14
CA ILE A 233 -1.29 -5.10 3.06
C ILE A 233 -1.38 -4.44 1.68
N MET A 234 -1.87 -3.19 1.60
CA MET A 234 -1.91 -2.42 0.36
C MET A 234 -0.52 -1.91 -0.01
N LYS A 235 0.29 -1.52 0.98
CA LYS A 235 1.71 -1.21 0.73
C LYS A 235 2.47 -2.43 0.20
N GLY A 236 2.21 -3.62 0.75
CA GLY A 236 2.75 -4.87 0.26
C GLY A 236 2.30 -5.21 -1.16
N TRP A 237 1.03 -4.93 -1.50
CA TRP A 237 0.55 -5.05 -2.88
C TRP A 237 1.31 -4.11 -3.82
N ILE A 238 1.51 -2.85 -3.42
CA ILE A 238 2.32 -1.88 -4.18
C ILE A 238 3.73 -2.44 -4.40
N ASP A 239 4.38 -2.94 -3.35
CA ASP A 239 5.77 -3.42 -3.39
C ASP A 239 5.96 -4.70 -4.21
N ARG A 240 4.96 -5.60 -4.21
CA ARG A 240 5.04 -6.88 -4.92
C ARG A 240 4.54 -6.80 -6.36
N VAL A 241 3.52 -6.00 -6.65
CA VAL A 241 2.86 -5.96 -7.97
C VAL A 241 3.49 -4.95 -8.90
N LEU A 242 3.88 -3.77 -8.41
CA LEU A 242 4.47 -2.70 -9.23
C LEU A 242 5.98 -2.90 -9.43
N THR A 243 6.35 -4.05 -10.00
CA THR A 243 7.77 -4.42 -10.21
C THR A 243 8.43 -3.60 -11.32
N GLN A 244 9.76 -3.51 -11.25
CA GLN A 244 10.55 -2.90 -12.32
C GLN A 244 10.41 -3.71 -13.63
N GLY A 245 10.23 -3.01 -14.74
CA GLY A 245 9.91 -3.59 -16.05
C GLY A 245 8.41 -3.62 -16.33
N PHE A 246 7.60 -3.96 -15.32
CA PHE A 246 6.15 -3.96 -15.41
C PHE A 246 5.55 -2.55 -15.22
N ALA A 247 5.82 -1.91 -14.07
CA ALA A 247 5.18 -0.65 -13.69
C ALA A 247 6.05 0.58 -13.95
N PHE A 248 7.37 0.42 -13.93
CA PHE A 248 8.32 1.49 -14.18
C PHE A 248 9.65 0.99 -14.75
N SER A 249 10.40 1.90 -15.36
CA SER A 249 11.84 1.74 -15.61
C SER A 249 12.55 3.07 -15.46
N LEU A 250 13.88 3.07 -15.36
CA LEU A 250 14.65 4.33 -15.29
C LEU A 250 14.48 5.20 -16.54
N GLN A 251 14.12 4.60 -17.69
CA GLN A 251 13.85 5.34 -18.93
C GLN A 251 12.39 5.80 -19.05
N LYS A 252 11.49 5.20 -18.27
CA LYS A 252 10.03 5.44 -18.29
C LYS A 252 9.55 5.71 -16.86
N MET A 253 9.78 6.95 -16.42
CA MET A 253 9.34 7.46 -15.11
C MET A 253 8.35 8.61 -15.33
N TYR A 254 7.51 8.86 -14.32
CA TYR A 254 6.61 10.03 -14.25
C TYR A 254 5.71 10.16 -15.49
N ASN A 255 5.52 11.35 -16.06
CA ASN A 255 4.68 11.56 -17.26
C ASN A 255 5.09 10.75 -18.51
N ASN A 256 6.29 10.15 -18.55
CA ASN A 256 6.70 9.20 -19.59
C ASN A 256 6.67 7.73 -19.11
N GLY A 257 5.99 7.46 -17.99
CA GLY A 257 5.86 6.15 -17.37
C GLY A 257 5.04 5.16 -18.20
N ILE A 258 5.05 3.90 -17.75
CA ILE A 258 4.41 2.78 -18.46
C ILE A 258 2.89 2.95 -18.48
N PHE A 259 2.30 3.52 -17.41
CA PHE A 259 0.86 3.69 -17.25
C PHE A 259 0.34 5.08 -17.62
N LYS A 260 1.03 5.82 -18.49
CA LYS A 260 0.67 7.20 -18.90
C LYS A 260 -0.73 7.39 -19.50
N ASP A 261 -1.27 6.33 -20.10
CA ASP A 261 -2.60 6.34 -20.71
C ASP A 261 -3.70 5.84 -19.76
N LYS A 262 -3.35 5.52 -18.51
CA LYS A 262 -4.26 5.02 -17.48
C LYS A 262 -4.49 6.08 -16.40
N LYS A 263 -5.67 6.06 -15.79
CA LYS A 263 -6.02 6.91 -14.64
C LYS A 263 -5.89 6.13 -13.34
N ALA A 264 -5.53 6.82 -12.26
CA ALA A 264 -5.57 6.24 -10.92
C ALA A 264 -6.11 7.24 -9.90
N MET A 265 -6.75 6.75 -8.84
CA MET A 265 -7.28 7.59 -7.77
C MET A 265 -7.15 6.92 -6.40
N LEU A 266 -6.84 7.73 -5.38
CA LEU A 266 -6.94 7.32 -3.98
C LEU A 266 -8.37 7.63 -3.47
N SER A 267 -9.05 6.63 -2.94
CA SER A 267 -10.34 6.77 -2.25
C SER A 267 -10.18 6.26 -0.83
N PHE A 268 -10.26 7.14 0.18
CA PHE A 268 -9.93 6.72 1.54
C PHE A 268 -10.73 7.42 2.63
N SER A 269 -10.86 6.74 3.77
CA SER A 269 -11.47 7.30 4.96
C SER A 269 -10.43 7.66 6.01
N THR A 270 -10.65 8.74 6.75
CA THR A 270 -9.79 9.16 7.87
C THR A 270 -10.47 8.93 9.22
N GLY A 271 -9.68 8.79 10.28
CA GLY A 271 -10.18 8.91 11.66
C GLY A 271 -10.40 10.36 12.11
N SER A 272 -9.75 11.31 11.44
CA SER A 272 -9.69 12.73 11.81
C SER A 272 -10.59 13.59 10.93
N MET A 273 -11.07 14.71 11.46
CA MET A 273 -11.85 15.70 10.72
C MET A 273 -11.00 16.40 9.66
N GLN A 274 -11.63 16.93 8.61
CA GLN A 274 -10.95 17.71 7.57
C GLN A 274 -10.15 18.89 8.14
N THR A 275 -10.70 19.58 9.15
CA THR A 275 -10.05 20.74 9.79
C THR A 275 -8.70 20.40 10.41
N MET A 276 -8.50 19.16 10.86
CA MET A 276 -7.23 18.72 11.44
C MET A 276 -6.12 18.62 10.40
N TYR A 277 -6.46 18.54 9.10
CA TYR A 277 -5.52 18.42 7.99
C TYR A 277 -5.37 19.70 7.15
N ARG A 278 -5.87 20.83 7.65
CA ARG A 278 -5.56 22.14 7.09
C ARG A 278 -4.10 22.50 7.42
N PRO A 279 -3.50 23.50 6.74
CA PRO A 279 -2.15 23.96 7.07
C PRO A 279 -1.97 24.40 8.53
N ASP A 280 -3.05 24.85 9.19
CA ASP A 280 -3.13 25.22 10.60
C ASP A 280 -3.67 24.10 11.51
N GLY A 281 -3.93 22.92 10.95
CA GLY A 281 -4.44 21.75 11.66
C GLY A 281 -3.32 20.93 12.30
N ILE A 282 -3.64 20.22 13.38
CA ILE A 282 -2.66 19.43 14.16
C ILE A 282 -1.99 18.29 13.37
N ASN A 283 -2.63 17.79 12.32
CA ASN A 283 -2.09 16.73 11.47
C ASN A 283 -1.24 17.30 10.31
N GLY A 284 -1.21 18.62 10.13
CA GLY A 284 -0.56 19.29 9.01
C GLY A 284 -1.33 19.17 7.69
N ASP A 285 -0.82 19.88 6.69
CA ASP A 285 -1.42 19.95 5.36
C ASP A 285 -1.49 18.56 4.70
N ILE A 286 -2.71 18.12 4.36
CA ILE A 286 -2.96 16.84 3.67
C ILE A 286 -2.20 16.73 2.35
N ASN A 287 -1.93 17.85 1.66
CA ASN A 287 -1.20 17.81 0.39
C ASN A 287 0.18 17.15 0.56
N VAL A 288 0.86 17.45 1.67
CA VAL A 288 2.17 16.85 2.01
C VAL A 288 2.03 15.36 2.30
N THR A 289 0.95 14.96 2.98
CA THR A 289 0.69 13.56 3.34
C THR A 289 0.44 12.69 2.11
N LEU A 290 -0.26 13.22 1.09
CA LEU A 290 -0.62 12.45 -0.10
C LEU A 290 0.48 12.39 -1.16
N TRP A 291 1.40 13.35 -1.16
CA TRP A 291 2.48 13.46 -2.15
C TRP A 291 3.27 12.15 -2.36
N PRO A 292 3.72 11.41 -1.32
CA PRO A 292 4.47 10.17 -1.54
C PRO A 292 3.69 9.10 -2.29
N LEU A 293 2.37 9.01 -2.11
CA LEU A 293 1.53 8.03 -2.80
C LEU A 293 1.17 8.51 -4.21
N GLN A 294 0.69 9.75 -4.34
CA GLN A 294 0.24 10.29 -5.62
C GLN A 294 1.41 10.52 -6.58
N ASN A 295 2.48 11.20 -6.15
CA ASN A 295 3.66 11.41 -6.98
C ASN A 295 4.60 10.20 -6.98
N GLY A 296 4.98 9.72 -5.79
CA GLY A 296 6.04 8.73 -5.62
C GLY A 296 5.67 7.30 -6.02
N VAL A 297 4.38 6.95 -6.05
CA VAL A 297 3.90 5.64 -6.48
C VAL A 297 3.14 5.74 -7.79
N LEU A 298 2.01 6.47 -7.80
CA LEU A 298 1.09 6.46 -8.94
C LEU A 298 1.68 7.20 -10.14
N HIS A 299 2.03 8.48 -9.97
CA HIS A 299 2.58 9.29 -11.05
C HIS A 299 3.93 8.74 -11.52
N PHE A 300 4.79 8.26 -10.60
CA PHE A 300 6.06 7.62 -10.95
C PHE A 300 5.90 6.47 -11.96
N CYS A 301 4.86 5.64 -11.80
CA CYS A 301 4.54 4.56 -12.74
C CYS A 301 3.88 5.06 -14.05
N GLY A 302 3.48 6.32 -14.11
CA GLY A 302 2.90 6.98 -15.27
C GLY A 302 1.47 7.43 -15.11
N PHE A 303 0.74 6.99 -14.09
CA PHE A 303 -0.69 7.25 -14.02
C PHE A 303 -1.04 8.75 -14.11
N GLN A 304 -2.13 9.03 -14.83
CA GLN A 304 -2.88 10.28 -14.69
C GLN A 304 -3.63 10.23 -13.36
N VAL A 305 -3.09 10.88 -12.34
CA VAL A 305 -3.65 10.79 -10.98
C VAL A 305 -4.83 11.75 -10.84
N LEU A 306 -6.01 11.23 -10.54
CA LEU A 306 -7.21 12.03 -10.26
C LEU A 306 -7.19 12.58 -8.83
N ALA A 307 -7.95 13.65 -8.62
CA ALA A 307 -8.19 14.19 -7.28
C ALA A 307 -8.68 13.10 -6.32
N PRO A 308 -8.17 13.01 -5.09
CA PRO A 308 -8.55 11.93 -4.18
C PRO A 308 -10.01 12.04 -3.75
N GLN A 309 -10.64 10.91 -3.43
CA GLN A 309 -11.91 10.89 -2.72
C GLN A 309 -11.63 10.71 -1.22
N VAL A 310 -11.89 11.74 -0.42
CA VAL A 310 -11.63 11.69 1.03
C VAL A 310 -12.92 11.67 1.83
N PHE A 311 -13.09 10.63 2.63
CA PHE A 311 -14.20 10.49 3.58
C PHE A 311 -13.72 10.89 4.97
N TRP A 312 -14.03 12.13 5.36
CA TRP A 312 -13.56 12.71 6.62
C TRP A 312 -14.34 12.17 7.82
N CYS A 313 -13.65 11.45 8.70
CA CYS A 313 -14.18 11.03 10.01
C CYS A 313 -15.55 10.29 9.98
N PRO A 314 -15.78 9.29 9.10
CA PRO A 314 -17.05 8.56 9.08
C PRO A 314 -17.35 7.84 10.40
N GLY A 315 -16.32 7.47 11.16
CA GLY A 315 -16.46 6.80 12.47
C GLY A 315 -17.14 7.65 13.55
N HIS A 316 -17.08 8.98 13.44
CA HIS A 316 -17.75 9.92 14.36
C HIS A 316 -18.90 10.69 13.68
N SER A 317 -19.31 10.26 12.48
CA SER A 317 -20.38 10.90 11.71
C SER A 317 -21.72 10.22 11.94
N PRO A 318 -22.85 10.96 12.08
CA PRO A 318 -24.18 10.39 12.14
C PRO A 318 -24.54 9.56 10.88
N PRO A 319 -25.52 8.63 10.96
CA PRO A 319 -25.93 7.81 9.81
C PRO A 319 -26.29 8.62 8.55
N ALA A 320 -26.99 9.74 8.72
CA ALA A 320 -27.34 10.64 7.61
C ALA A 320 -26.11 11.19 6.90
N ASN A 321 -25.09 11.63 7.65
CA ASN A 321 -23.84 12.15 7.08
C ASN A 321 -23.06 11.06 6.35
N ARG A 322 -22.99 9.84 6.89
CA ARG A 322 -22.36 8.71 6.19
C ARG A 322 -23.09 8.36 4.89
N THR A 323 -24.42 8.45 4.89
CA THR A 323 -25.23 8.24 3.68
C THR A 323 -24.92 9.32 2.65
N ALA A 324 -24.92 10.60 3.05
CA ALA A 324 -24.58 11.72 2.18
C ALA A 324 -23.16 11.61 1.59
N MET A 325 -22.17 11.11 2.36
CA MET A 325 -20.83 10.83 1.86
C MET A 325 -20.84 9.79 0.72
N LEU A 326 -21.60 8.71 0.88
CA LEU A 326 -21.73 7.67 -0.14
C LEU A 326 -22.52 8.16 -1.36
N ASP A 327 -23.53 9.00 -1.17
CA ASP A 327 -24.31 9.60 -2.26
C ASP A 327 -23.48 10.57 -3.08
N GLY A 328 -22.67 11.42 -2.42
CA GLY A 328 -21.71 12.29 -3.09
C GLY A 328 -20.67 11.49 -3.89
N TRP A 329 -20.20 10.37 -3.33
CA TRP A 329 -19.29 9.47 -4.05
C TRP A 329 -19.96 8.85 -5.30
N ARG A 330 -21.19 8.35 -5.16
CA ARG A 330 -21.99 7.85 -6.29
C ARG A 330 -22.20 8.91 -7.38
N ALA A 331 -22.44 10.16 -6.99
CA ALA A 331 -22.61 11.26 -7.93
C ALA A 331 -21.33 11.54 -8.72
N ARG A 332 -20.19 11.63 -8.04
CA ARG A 332 -18.88 11.87 -8.67
C ARG A 332 -18.47 10.77 -9.65
N LEU A 333 -18.76 9.51 -9.32
CA LEU A 333 -18.44 8.35 -10.16
C LEU A 333 -19.07 8.40 -11.57
N LYS A 334 -20.11 9.22 -11.79
CA LYS A 334 -20.73 9.41 -13.11
C LYS A 334 -19.86 10.16 -14.11
N THR A 335 -18.93 10.98 -13.62
CA THR A 335 -18.07 11.83 -14.45
C THR A 335 -16.58 11.56 -14.26
N LEU A 336 -16.23 10.57 -13.43
CA LEU A 336 -14.86 10.35 -12.97
C LEU A 336 -13.85 10.18 -14.10
N LEU A 337 -14.21 9.45 -15.18
CA LEU A 337 -13.30 9.20 -16.31
C LEU A 337 -13.06 10.42 -17.19
N VAL A 338 -13.90 11.45 -17.13
CA VAL A 338 -13.68 12.72 -17.86
C VAL A 338 -13.09 13.82 -16.95
N GLU A 339 -12.91 13.54 -15.65
CA GLU A 339 -12.21 14.46 -14.76
C GLU A 339 -10.78 14.68 -15.23
N ARG A 340 -10.32 15.93 -15.05
CA ARG A 340 -8.94 16.33 -15.29
C ARG A 340 -8.05 15.80 -14.15
N PRO A 341 -6.86 15.26 -14.46
CA PRO A 341 -5.93 14.81 -13.44
C PRO A 341 -5.31 15.99 -12.67
N LEU A 342 -4.70 15.68 -11.53
CA LEU A 342 -3.83 16.57 -10.77
C LEU A 342 -2.58 16.93 -11.58
N THR A 343 -1.99 18.08 -11.26
CA THR A 343 -0.79 18.59 -11.93
C THR A 343 0.47 18.18 -11.17
N PHE A 344 1.44 17.65 -11.91
CA PHE A 344 2.79 17.32 -11.42
C PHE A 344 3.86 18.05 -12.23
N ALA A 345 5.07 18.17 -11.68
CA ALA A 345 6.21 18.68 -12.43
C ALA A 345 6.58 17.69 -13.53
N LEU A 346 6.67 18.17 -14.77
CA LEU A 346 6.93 17.32 -15.93
C LEU A 346 8.41 16.92 -16.00
N SER A 347 8.68 15.70 -16.46
CA SER A 347 10.04 15.13 -16.60
C SER A 347 10.98 16.01 -17.43
N GLU A 348 10.44 16.71 -18.42
CA GLU A 348 11.15 17.63 -19.31
C GLU A 348 11.79 18.80 -18.56
N MET A 349 11.25 19.13 -17.38
CA MET A 349 11.79 20.18 -16.50
C MET A 349 13.14 19.80 -15.86
N PHE A 350 13.52 18.52 -15.91
CA PHE A 350 14.68 17.95 -15.22
C PHE A 350 15.74 17.45 -16.19
N ASP A 351 16.99 17.46 -15.73
CA ASP A 351 18.09 16.73 -16.37
C ASP A 351 18.10 15.27 -15.88
N LEU A 352 17.48 14.38 -16.64
CA LEU A 352 17.33 12.95 -16.29
C LEU A 352 18.59 12.10 -16.53
N THR A 353 19.77 12.71 -16.48
CA THR A 353 21.05 12.01 -16.61
C THR A 353 21.74 11.88 -15.25
N PHE A 354 22.55 10.82 -15.08
CA PHE A 354 23.36 10.67 -13.86
C PHE A 354 24.32 11.86 -13.63
N PRO A 355 25.06 12.37 -14.65
CA PRO A 355 25.86 13.58 -14.48
C PRO A 355 25.05 14.82 -14.13
N GLY A 356 23.84 14.94 -14.70
CA GLY A 356 22.89 16.02 -14.39
C GLY A 356 22.21 15.91 -13.02
N GLY A 357 22.34 14.77 -12.34
CA GLY A 357 21.88 14.58 -10.97
C GLY A 357 20.36 14.57 -10.79
N PHE A 358 19.56 14.43 -11.86
CA PHE A 358 18.09 14.39 -11.79
C PHE A 358 17.48 15.65 -11.17
N VAL A 359 18.12 16.82 -11.34
CA VAL A 359 17.63 18.10 -10.83
C VAL A 359 16.98 18.95 -11.93
N LEU A 360 16.23 19.98 -11.52
CA LEU A 360 15.67 20.97 -12.45
C LEU A 360 16.76 21.60 -13.30
N ARG A 361 16.48 21.73 -14.60
CA ARG A 361 17.36 22.43 -15.53
C ARG A 361 17.55 23.89 -15.13
N PRO A 362 18.74 24.50 -15.34
CA PRO A 362 19.03 25.86 -14.91
C PRO A 362 18.02 26.90 -15.44
N GLU A 363 17.60 26.78 -16.70
CA GLU A 363 16.63 27.65 -17.35
C GLU A 363 15.24 27.57 -16.70
N VAL A 364 14.80 26.36 -16.33
CA VAL A 364 13.54 26.15 -15.62
C VAL A 364 13.62 26.73 -14.22
N ARG A 365 14.72 26.53 -13.50
CA ARG A 365 14.92 27.12 -12.17
C ARG A 365 14.84 28.65 -12.20
N LYS A 366 15.41 29.27 -13.23
CA LYS A 366 15.33 30.73 -13.44
C LYS A 366 13.90 31.18 -13.70
N GLU A 367 13.16 30.51 -14.58
CA GLU A 367 11.74 30.80 -14.85
C GLU A 367 10.90 30.68 -13.58
N GLN A 368 11.10 29.62 -12.80
CA GLN A 368 10.33 29.37 -11.59
C GLN A 368 10.67 30.35 -10.46
N SER A 369 11.80 31.06 -10.51
CA SER A 369 12.25 31.98 -9.46
C SER A 369 11.29 33.17 -9.23
N THR A 370 10.59 33.61 -10.27
CA THR A 370 9.64 34.74 -10.20
C THR A 370 8.24 34.33 -9.74
N ARG A 371 7.91 33.03 -9.75
CA ARG A 371 6.58 32.54 -9.35
C ARG A 371 6.36 32.63 -7.83
N PRO A 372 5.15 32.95 -7.34
CA PRO A 372 4.88 33.10 -5.92
C PRO A 372 4.86 31.77 -5.14
N HIS A 373 4.52 30.66 -5.81
CA HIS A 373 4.47 29.32 -5.23
C HIS A 373 5.54 28.42 -5.87
N GLY A 374 5.77 27.27 -5.26
CA GLY A 374 6.51 26.18 -5.91
C GLY A 374 5.78 25.61 -7.13
N ILE A 375 6.37 24.61 -7.78
CA ILE A 375 5.74 23.95 -8.94
C ILE A 375 4.63 23.00 -8.49
N THR A 376 4.90 22.25 -7.41
CA THR A 376 4.01 21.25 -6.79
C THR A 376 4.31 21.15 -5.30
N THR A 377 3.58 20.31 -4.57
CA THR A 377 3.84 20.03 -3.16
C THR A 377 5.28 19.55 -2.90
N GLY A 378 5.79 18.58 -3.67
CA GLY A 378 7.17 18.10 -3.48
C GLY A 378 8.23 18.98 -4.14
N HIS A 379 7.88 19.67 -5.23
CA HIS A 379 8.78 20.61 -5.91
C HIS A 379 8.50 22.05 -5.47
N HIS A 380 8.51 22.28 -4.16
CA HIS A 380 8.17 23.58 -3.57
C HIS A 380 9.28 24.64 -3.69
N LEU A 381 10.54 24.22 -3.93
CA LEU A 381 11.69 25.10 -4.16
C LEU A 381 11.94 26.14 -3.04
N GLY A 382 11.60 25.79 -1.81
CA GLY A 382 11.68 26.71 -0.66
C GLY A 382 10.59 27.79 -0.61
N LYS A 383 9.61 27.73 -1.51
CA LYS A 383 8.47 28.65 -1.61
C LYS A 383 7.21 28.07 -0.95
N PRO A 384 6.16 28.88 -0.74
CA PRO A 384 4.84 28.37 -0.38
C PRO A 384 4.35 27.28 -1.34
N LEU A 385 3.63 26.29 -0.79
CA LEU A 385 3.02 25.22 -1.57
C LEU A 385 1.90 25.79 -2.44
N PRO A 386 1.75 25.34 -3.70
CA PRO A 386 0.55 25.68 -4.47
C PRO A 386 -0.70 25.16 -3.73
N PRO A 387 -1.74 25.99 -3.57
CA PRO A 387 -2.96 25.59 -2.87
C PRO A 387 -3.60 24.34 -3.47
N ASP A 388 -4.01 23.40 -2.63
CA ASP A 388 -4.76 22.20 -3.03
C ASP A 388 -4.09 21.32 -4.13
N ASN A 389 -2.77 21.44 -4.37
CA ASN A 389 -2.08 20.76 -5.48
C ASN A 389 -2.32 19.25 -5.57
N GLN A 390 -2.54 18.59 -4.43
CA GLN A 390 -2.78 17.15 -4.33
C GLN A 390 -4.26 16.80 -4.05
N LEU A 391 -5.14 17.80 -4.00
CA LEU A 391 -6.57 17.68 -3.73
C LEU A 391 -7.46 18.08 -4.91
N LYS A 392 -7.02 19.01 -5.75
CA LYS A 392 -7.81 19.56 -6.86
C LYS A 392 -6.94 19.68 -8.11
N ALA A 393 -7.55 19.40 -9.26
CA ALA A 393 -6.94 19.73 -10.54
C ALA A 393 -6.98 21.24 -10.76
N ASP A 394 -5.96 21.79 -11.42
CA ASP A 394 -5.88 23.22 -11.72
C ASP A 394 -7.11 23.69 -12.53
N ASP A 395 -7.62 24.87 -12.24
CA ASP A 395 -8.65 25.52 -13.06
C ASP A 395 -7.95 26.23 -14.25
N PRO A 396 -8.31 26.00 -15.53
CA PRO A 396 -7.65 26.71 -16.62
C PRO A 396 -7.90 28.22 -16.54
N SER A 397 -8.98 28.64 -15.85
CA SER A 397 -9.31 30.05 -15.66
C SER A 397 -8.32 30.80 -14.75
N SER A 398 -7.53 30.09 -13.93
CA SER A 398 -6.52 30.70 -13.05
C SER A 398 -5.16 30.91 -13.72
N LEU A 399 -4.95 30.37 -14.93
CA LEU A 399 -3.69 30.51 -15.69
C LEU A 399 -3.67 31.72 -16.63
N THR A 400 -4.80 32.43 -16.78
CA THR A 400 -4.92 33.62 -17.65
C THR A 400 -4.67 34.96 -16.95
N THR A 401 -4.26 34.95 -15.69
CA THR A 401 -3.88 36.17 -14.94
C THR A 401 -2.51 36.02 -14.31
N SER A 402 -1.46 36.10 -15.12
CA SER A 402 -0.09 36.40 -14.66
C SER A 402 0.73 37.04 -15.76
#